data_AF-A0A8K9VFW3-F1
#
_entry.id   AF-A0A8K9VFW3-F1
#
_cell.length_a   1.000
_cell.length_b   1.000
_cell.length_c   1.000
_cell.angle_alpha   90.00
_cell.angle_beta   90.00
_cell.angle_gamma   90.00
#
_symmetry.space_group_name_H-M   'P 1'
#
loop_
_entity.id
_entity.type
_entity.pdbx_description
1 polymer ?
#
loop_
_entity_poly.entity_id
_entity_poly.type
_entity_poly.pdbx_seq_one_letter_code
_entity_poly.pdbx_strand_id
1 'polypeptide(L)'
;MAQRVTHSHSLFPPGQSGRPRDVMVKSASAYANLQWEQQPRQDGSHPPQDYPHRDQPPVADYTPQPNYMEGDHDLIKPKKLLNPVKASKSHQDLQRELLMSHKRGGVVGVESKPELQRVLEARKREKVIKQRKEEDEARKKISPLEQELLKRKDKLEVLEKEQEKQEETVKAPEFVKVKENLRRTSFHSNGEKEV
;
A
#
# COMPACT_ATOMS: atom_id res chain seq x y z
N MET A 1 21.96 -18.59 69.52
CA MET A 1 21.67 -20.04 69.50
C MET A 1 20.85 -20.35 68.26
N ALA A 2 21.46 -21.04 67.29
CA ALA A 2 20.79 -21.49 66.07
C ALA A 2 20.20 -22.88 66.30
N GLN A 3 18.98 -23.13 65.84
CA GLN A 3 18.42 -24.47 65.76
C GLN A 3 18.04 -24.76 64.32
N ARG A 4 18.76 -25.71 63.71
CA ARG A 4 18.40 -26.38 62.46
C ARG A 4 17.84 -27.74 62.84
N VAL A 5 16.63 -28.06 62.39
CA VAL A 5 16.08 -29.41 62.48
C VAL A 5 16.15 -30.04 61.10
N THR A 6 17.00 -31.04 60.97
CA THR A 6 17.07 -31.98 59.84
C THR A 6 16.25 -33.20 60.19
N HIS A 7 15.32 -33.61 59.33
CA HIS A 7 14.82 -34.99 59.32
C HIS A 7 14.83 -35.52 57.89
N SER A 8 15.69 -36.50 57.69
CA SER A 8 15.79 -37.39 56.54
C SER A 8 15.01 -38.67 56.82
N HIS A 9 14.25 -39.18 55.84
CA HIS A 9 14.38 -40.55 55.29
C HIS A 9 13.10 -41.09 54.64
N SER A 10 13.25 -41.48 53.38
CA SER A 10 12.68 -42.66 52.72
C SER A 10 13.52 -42.81 51.44
N LEU A 11 14.50 -43.73 51.34
CA LEU A 11 14.49 -45.21 51.28
C LEU A 11 13.80 -45.79 50.02
N PHE A 12 14.39 -45.52 48.85
CA PHE A 12 14.69 -46.46 47.73
C PHE A 12 13.56 -46.96 46.75
N PRO A 13 13.90 -47.48 45.54
CA PRO A 13 13.45 -47.02 44.19
C PRO A 13 12.68 -48.17 43.43
N PRO A 14 12.60 -48.34 42.07
CA PRO A 14 13.06 -47.57 40.89
C PRO A 14 12.02 -47.40 39.74
N GLY A 15 12.28 -46.45 38.84
CA GLY A 15 11.66 -46.37 37.52
C GLY A 15 12.66 -45.76 36.55
N GLN A 16 13.13 -46.55 35.60
CA GLN A 16 14.31 -46.28 34.80
C GLN A 16 14.10 -45.20 33.72
N SER A 17 15.23 -44.55 33.42
CA SER A 17 15.74 -44.15 32.10
C SER A 17 14.85 -43.30 31.17
N GLY A 18 15.27 -42.05 30.99
CA GLY A 18 14.76 -41.23 29.89
C GLY A 18 15.28 -39.81 29.84
N ARG A 19 16.59 -39.66 29.60
CA ARG A 19 17.29 -38.56 28.90
C ARG A 19 17.04 -37.08 29.33
N PRO A 20 18.06 -36.21 29.19
CA PRO A 20 17.97 -34.82 29.60
C PRO A 20 16.85 -34.11 28.84
N ARG A 21 16.14 -33.21 29.52
CA ARG A 21 15.17 -32.29 28.89
C ARG A 21 15.92 -31.54 27.79
N ASP A 22 15.68 -31.95 26.56
CA ASP A 22 16.22 -31.30 25.39
C ASP A 22 15.84 -29.82 25.47
N VAL A 23 16.88 -29.00 25.51
CA VAL A 23 16.87 -27.59 25.17
C VAL A 23 15.95 -27.41 23.98
N MET A 24 14.84 -26.70 24.18
CA MET A 24 13.98 -26.25 23.09
C MET A 24 14.80 -25.24 22.28
N VAL A 25 15.58 -25.77 21.35
CA VAL A 25 16.16 -25.05 20.24
C VAL A 25 14.95 -24.49 19.48
N LYS A 26 14.67 -23.21 19.70
CA LYS A 26 13.83 -22.41 18.79
C LYS A 26 14.63 -22.35 17.50
N SER A 27 14.48 -23.39 16.69
CA SER A 27 15.02 -23.44 15.35
C SER A 27 14.53 -22.19 14.64
N ALA A 28 15.51 -21.49 14.09
CA ALA A 28 15.34 -20.37 13.23
C ALA A 28 14.36 -20.71 12.09
N SER A 29 13.52 -19.72 11.79
CA SER A 29 13.14 -19.35 10.42
C SER A 29 12.70 -20.48 9.49
N ALA A 30 11.42 -20.83 9.55
CA ALA A 30 10.68 -21.31 8.39
C ALA A 30 9.47 -20.40 8.22
N TYR A 31 9.36 -19.76 7.04
CA TYR A 31 8.31 -18.81 6.64
C TYR A 31 8.37 -17.43 7.33
N ALA A 32 8.38 -16.28 6.64
CA ALA A 32 7.89 -16.00 5.32
C ALA A 32 8.66 -14.80 4.71
N ASN A 33 9.40 -15.05 3.63
CA ASN A 33 9.69 -14.02 2.65
C ASN A 33 8.40 -13.74 1.88
N LEU A 34 7.52 -12.89 2.42
CA LEU A 34 6.46 -12.26 1.61
C LEU A 34 7.06 -10.99 1.02
N GLN A 35 8.01 -11.21 0.12
CA GLN A 35 8.24 -10.31 -1.01
C GLN A 35 6.90 -10.23 -1.74
N TRP A 36 6.09 -9.25 -1.37
CA TRP A 36 4.99 -8.79 -2.21
C TRP A 36 5.65 -8.17 -3.43
N GLU A 37 6.05 -9.06 -4.33
CA GLU A 37 6.38 -8.76 -5.70
C GLU A 37 5.24 -7.91 -6.24
N GLN A 38 5.59 -6.65 -6.50
CA GLN A 38 4.77 -5.74 -7.28
C GLN A 38 4.57 -6.39 -8.64
N GLN A 39 3.50 -7.18 -8.78
CA GLN A 39 2.99 -7.48 -10.10
C GLN A 39 2.47 -6.16 -10.66
N PRO A 40 2.92 -5.72 -11.85
CA PRO A 40 2.15 -4.73 -12.58
C PRO A 40 0.78 -5.37 -12.78
N ARG A 41 -0.26 -4.72 -12.25
CA ARG A 41 -1.64 -5.03 -12.62
C ARG A 41 -1.69 -4.80 -14.12
N GLN A 42 -1.53 -5.89 -14.87
CA GLN A 42 -1.76 -5.93 -16.30
C GLN A 42 -3.13 -5.33 -16.53
N ASP A 43 -3.09 -4.31 -17.36
CA ASP A 43 -4.20 -3.68 -18.03
C ASP A 43 -5.07 -4.72 -18.74
N GLY A 44 -6.35 -4.40 -18.88
CA GLY A 44 -7.30 -4.96 -19.83
C GLY A 44 -7.27 -6.46 -20.11
N SER A 45 -8.17 -7.23 -19.50
CA SER A 45 -8.78 -8.39 -20.18
C SER A 45 -10.11 -8.76 -19.51
N HIS A 46 -11.17 -8.07 -19.94
CA HIS A 46 -12.52 -8.62 -19.86
C HIS A 46 -12.58 -9.93 -20.65
N PRO A 47 -13.36 -10.94 -20.24
CA PRO A 47 -13.65 -12.07 -21.11
C PRO A 47 -14.35 -11.54 -22.38
N PRO A 48 -14.07 -12.08 -23.57
CA PRO A 48 -14.74 -11.66 -24.79
C PRO A 48 -16.20 -12.11 -24.70
N GLN A 49 -17.08 -11.21 -24.27
CA GLN A 49 -18.49 -11.31 -24.64
C GLN A 49 -18.59 -10.84 -26.09
N ASP A 50 -18.42 -11.76 -27.02
CA ASP A 50 -18.94 -11.65 -28.38
C ASP A 50 -20.48 -11.72 -28.35
N TYR A 51 -21.10 -10.73 -27.72
CA TYR A 51 -22.50 -10.41 -27.97
C TYR A 51 -22.53 -9.07 -28.70
N PRO A 52 -23.03 -9.02 -29.93
CA PRO A 52 -23.07 -7.79 -30.69
C PRO A 52 -23.94 -6.78 -29.92
N HIS A 53 -23.30 -5.72 -29.43
CA HIS A 53 -23.98 -4.46 -29.20
C HIS A 53 -24.29 -3.89 -30.59
N ARG A 54 -25.42 -4.31 -31.15
CA ARG A 54 -25.92 -3.80 -32.40
C ARG A 54 -27.40 -3.53 -32.24
N ASP A 55 -27.68 -2.24 -32.10
CA ASP A 55 -28.93 -1.57 -32.42
C ASP A 55 -30.17 -2.22 -31.81
N GLN A 56 -30.56 -1.73 -30.62
CA GLN A 56 -31.98 -1.78 -30.26
C GLN A 56 -32.76 -1.19 -31.44
N PRO A 57 -33.62 -1.96 -32.12
CA PRO A 57 -34.47 -1.38 -33.15
C PRO A 57 -35.31 -0.30 -32.47
N PRO A 58 -35.62 0.83 -33.12
CA PRO A 58 -36.81 1.56 -32.70
C PRO A 58 -37.91 0.52 -32.81
N VAL A 59 -38.44 0.07 -31.66
CA VAL A 59 -39.63 -0.77 -31.65
C VAL A 59 -40.71 0.12 -32.22
N ALA A 60 -40.77 0.04 -33.54
CA ALA A 60 -41.76 0.61 -34.39
C ALA A 60 -43.10 0.22 -33.79
N ASP A 61 -43.95 1.23 -33.70
CA ASP A 61 -45.41 1.23 -33.64
C ASP A 61 -46.06 0.31 -34.71
N TYR A 62 -45.56 -0.91 -34.92
CA TYR A 62 -46.08 -1.86 -35.90
C TYR A 62 -46.74 -3.03 -35.18
N THR A 63 -47.74 -2.69 -34.38
CA THR A 63 -48.86 -3.63 -34.18
C THR A 63 -49.88 -3.23 -35.24
N PRO A 64 -50.27 -4.10 -36.19
CA PRO A 64 -51.34 -3.73 -37.11
C PRO A 64 -52.58 -3.47 -36.26
N GLN A 65 -52.98 -2.20 -36.17
CA GLN A 65 -54.20 -1.80 -35.49
C GLN A 65 -55.34 -2.61 -36.12
N PRO A 66 -55.97 -3.53 -35.37
CA PRO A 66 -57.15 -4.20 -35.89
C PRO A 66 -58.18 -3.12 -36.18
N ASN A 67 -58.75 -3.16 -37.38
CA ASN A 67 -59.76 -2.23 -37.85
C ASN A 67 -61.07 -2.52 -37.10
N TYR A 68 -61.08 -2.26 -35.80
CA TYR A 68 -62.29 -2.22 -35.00
C TYR A 68 -62.89 -0.85 -35.22
N MET A 69 -64.12 -0.88 -35.72
CA MET A 69 -65.05 0.24 -35.73
C MET A 69 -64.77 1.18 -34.57
N GLU A 70 -64.52 2.44 -34.90
CA GLU A 70 -64.53 3.58 -33.97
C GLU A 70 -65.94 3.67 -33.40
N GLY A 71 -66.19 2.83 -32.40
CA GLY A 71 -67.48 2.56 -31.81
C GLY A 71 -67.44 2.90 -30.33
N ASP A 72 -68.14 3.98 -30.03
CA ASP A 72 -68.47 4.56 -28.73
C ASP A 72 -67.35 5.13 -27.87
N HIS A 73 -67.25 6.44 -28.03
CA HIS A 73 -66.69 7.45 -27.14
C HIS A 73 -67.34 7.50 -25.73
N ASP A 74 -68.19 6.53 -25.38
CA ASP A 74 -68.96 6.45 -24.13
C ASP A 74 -68.41 5.45 -23.09
N LEU A 75 -67.31 4.75 -23.40
CA LEU A 75 -66.63 3.88 -22.42
C LEU A 75 -65.65 4.67 -21.55
N ILE A 76 -65.91 4.74 -20.23
CA ILE A 76 -64.97 5.29 -19.24
C ILE A 76 -63.70 4.44 -19.22
N LYS A 77 -62.65 4.91 -19.89
CA LYS A 77 -61.34 4.25 -19.86
C LYS A 77 -60.78 4.36 -18.44
N PRO A 78 -60.32 3.26 -17.82
CA PRO A 78 -59.69 3.32 -16.51
C PRO A 78 -58.50 4.28 -16.57
N LYS A 79 -58.52 5.29 -15.69
CA LYS A 79 -57.46 6.30 -15.62
C LYS A 79 -56.17 5.62 -15.22
N LYS A 80 -55.12 5.76 -16.03
CA LYS A 80 -53.77 5.33 -15.67
C LYS A 80 -53.32 6.15 -14.47
N LEU A 81 -53.37 5.56 -13.29
CA LEU A 81 -52.89 6.21 -12.07
C LEU A 81 -51.37 6.32 -12.16
N LEU A 82 -50.87 7.52 -11.87
CA LEU A 82 -49.44 7.75 -11.81
C LEU A 82 -48.88 7.08 -10.56
N ASN A 83 -47.79 6.34 -10.74
CA ASN A 83 -47.10 5.70 -9.62
C ASN A 83 -46.64 6.79 -8.64
N PRO A 84 -47.07 6.79 -7.37
CA PRO A 84 -46.78 7.87 -6.41
C PRO A 84 -45.27 8.09 -6.20
N VAL A 85 -44.45 7.02 -6.27
CA VAL A 85 -42.99 7.07 -6.17
C VAL A 85 -42.38 7.76 -7.38
N LYS A 86 -42.97 7.57 -8.57
CA LYS A 86 -42.50 8.20 -9.81
C LYS A 86 -43.13 9.58 -10.04
N ALA A 87 -44.31 9.84 -9.49
CA ALA A 87 -44.96 11.15 -9.55
C ALA A 87 -44.26 12.17 -8.62
N SER A 88 -43.71 11.72 -7.49
CA SER A 88 -42.97 12.60 -6.58
C SER A 88 -41.54 12.85 -7.08
N LYS A 89 -41.31 14.05 -7.63
CA LYS A 89 -39.98 14.50 -8.04
C LYS A 89 -38.99 14.50 -6.88
N SER A 90 -39.41 14.98 -5.71
CA SER A 90 -38.60 15.00 -4.49
C SER A 90 -38.08 13.61 -4.11
N HIS A 91 -38.94 12.58 -4.18
CA HIS A 91 -38.52 11.22 -3.87
C HIS A 91 -37.50 10.68 -4.87
N GLN A 92 -37.72 10.91 -6.17
CA GLN A 92 -36.75 10.53 -7.20
C GLN A 92 -35.41 11.27 -7.04
N ASP A 93 -35.46 12.54 -6.66
CA ASP A 93 -34.28 13.39 -6.48
C ASP A 93 -33.45 12.89 -5.30
N LEU A 94 -34.10 12.56 -4.17
CA LEU A 94 -33.46 11.90 -3.04
C LEU A 94 -32.85 10.55 -3.44
N GLN A 95 -33.55 9.72 -4.21
CA GLN A 95 -33.01 8.43 -4.68
C GLN A 95 -31.73 8.63 -5.50
N ARG A 96 -31.71 9.64 -6.39
CA ARG A 96 -30.52 9.96 -7.18
C ARG A 96 -29.40 10.48 -6.29
N GLU A 97 -29.69 11.37 -5.34
CA GLU A 97 -28.69 11.90 -4.40
C GLU A 97 -28.05 10.79 -3.57
N LEU A 98 -28.85 9.92 -2.95
CA LEU A 98 -28.36 8.77 -2.18
C LEU A 98 -27.45 7.87 -3.02
N LEU A 99 -27.87 7.58 -4.26
CA LEU A 99 -27.08 6.78 -5.17
C LEU A 99 -25.79 7.49 -5.60
N MET A 100 -25.83 8.81 -5.79
CA MET A 100 -24.65 9.61 -6.11
C MET A 100 -23.68 9.73 -4.93
N SER A 101 -24.17 9.81 -3.69
CA SER A 101 -23.36 9.84 -2.48
C SER A 101 -22.67 8.50 -2.23
N HIS A 102 -23.36 7.40 -2.54
CA HIS A 102 -22.78 6.06 -2.46
C HIS A 102 -21.83 5.75 -3.63
N LYS A 103 -22.16 6.17 -4.86
CA LYS A 103 -21.36 5.89 -6.07
C LYS A 103 -20.17 6.84 -6.25
N ARG A 104 -20.28 8.13 -5.91
CA ARG A 104 -19.13 9.06 -5.81
C ARG A 104 -18.49 8.93 -4.43
N GLY A 105 -18.08 7.72 -4.10
CA GLY A 105 -17.65 7.34 -2.76
C GLY A 105 -16.64 8.31 -2.14
N GLY A 106 -16.83 8.56 -0.84
CA GLY A 106 -15.70 8.59 0.10
C GLY A 106 -14.78 9.81 0.13
N VAL A 107 -15.19 11.00 -0.34
CA VAL A 107 -14.32 12.19 -0.27
C VAL A 107 -14.89 13.37 0.53
N VAL A 108 -16.20 13.45 0.78
CA VAL A 108 -16.76 14.58 1.54
C VAL A 108 -17.64 14.09 2.69
N GLY A 109 -17.00 13.80 3.81
CA GLY A 109 -17.67 13.56 5.10
C GLY A 109 -17.30 12.24 5.76
N VAL A 110 -16.14 12.21 6.42
CA VAL A 110 -15.81 11.30 7.53
C VAL A 110 -15.79 9.78 7.20
N GLU A 111 -14.59 9.25 6.95
CA GLU A 111 -14.17 7.88 7.35
C GLU A 111 -15.23 6.75 7.21
N SER A 112 -15.82 6.55 6.03
CA SER A 112 -16.76 5.43 5.77
C SER A 112 -16.06 4.12 5.40
N LYS A 113 -14.80 3.93 5.80
CA LYS A 113 -14.22 2.59 5.80
C LYS A 113 -15.00 1.77 6.85
N PRO A 114 -15.45 0.55 6.53
CA PRO A 114 -16.08 -0.30 7.52
C PRO A 114 -15.18 -0.40 8.76
N GLU A 115 -15.78 -0.50 9.94
CA GLU A 115 -15.05 -0.47 11.22
C GLU A 115 -13.86 -1.44 11.24
N LEU A 116 -14.07 -2.65 10.71
CA LEU A 116 -13.02 -3.65 10.53
C LEU A 116 -11.83 -3.13 9.71
N GLN A 117 -12.08 -2.44 8.60
CA GLN A 117 -11.03 -1.88 7.77
C GLN A 117 -10.26 -0.77 8.52
N ARG A 118 -10.96 0.10 9.27
CA ARG A 118 -10.29 1.09 10.12
C ARG A 118 -9.42 0.43 11.18
N VAL A 119 -9.91 -0.61 11.84
CA VAL A 119 -9.16 -1.37 12.86
C VAL A 119 -7.94 -2.06 12.24
N LEU A 120 -8.08 -2.69 11.07
CA LEU A 120 -6.96 -3.33 10.38
C LEU A 120 -5.90 -2.32 9.94
N GLU A 121 -6.31 -1.16 9.41
CA GLU A 121 -5.40 -0.08 9.04
C GLU A 121 -4.71 0.53 10.27
N ALA A 122 -5.45 0.77 11.35
CA ALA A 122 -4.91 1.24 12.61
C ALA A 122 -3.88 0.26 13.17
N ARG A 123 -4.20 -1.04 13.19
CA ARG A 123 -3.28 -2.09 13.62
C ARG A 123 -2.01 -2.16 12.75
N LYS A 124 -2.15 -1.96 11.44
CA LYS A 124 -1.00 -1.91 10.52
C LYS A 124 -0.11 -0.70 10.81
N ARG A 125 -0.70 0.48 10.99
CA ARG A 125 0.01 1.71 11.36
C ARG A 125 0.71 1.56 12.71
N GLU A 126 0.02 1.03 13.71
CA GLU A 126 0.56 0.81 15.05
C GLU A 126 1.77 -0.14 15.04
N LYS A 127 1.70 -1.23 14.26
CA LYS A 127 2.85 -2.15 14.08
C LYS A 127 4.07 -1.43 13.50
N VAL A 128 3.89 -0.62 12.46
CA VAL A 128 4.97 0.14 11.83
C VAL A 128 5.56 1.16 12.80
N ILE A 129 4.71 1.89 13.53
CA ILE A 129 5.15 2.86 14.53
C ILE A 129 5.93 2.17 15.64
N LYS A 130 5.46 1.02 16.12
CA LYS A 130 6.13 0.26 17.16
C LYS A 130 7.51 -0.24 16.70
N GLN A 131 7.61 -0.77 15.49
CA GLN A 131 8.89 -1.20 14.90
C GLN A 131 9.86 -0.03 14.77
N ARG A 132 9.40 1.11 14.25
CA ARG A 132 10.24 2.31 14.12
C ARG A 132 10.70 2.84 15.48
N LYS A 133 9.83 2.83 16.48
CA LYS A 133 10.17 3.24 17.84
C LYS A 133 11.20 2.31 18.47
N GLU A 134 11.08 1.00 18.26
CA GLU A 134 12.06 0.02 18.76
C GLU A 134 13.41 0.16 18.05
N GLU A 135 13.42 0.42 16.73
CA GLU A 135 14.64 0.76 15.99
C GLU A 135 15.27 2.05 16.52
N ASP A 136 14.48 3.10 16.73
CA ASP A 136 14.97 4.37 17.28
C ASP A 136 15.48 4.20 18.71
N GLU A 137 14.84 3.38 19.53
CA GLU A 137 15.30 3.04 20.88
C GLU A 137 16.57 2.20 20.85
N ALA A 138 16.69 1.23 19.93
CA ALA A 138 17.92 0.47 19.71
C ALA A 138 19.05 1.39 19.24
N ARG A 139 18.76 2.32 18.32
CA ARG A 139 19.69 3.36 17.85
C ARG A 139 20.11 4.30 18.97
N LYS A 140 19.21 4.63 19.89
CA LYS A 140 19.53 5.42 21.09
C LYS A 140 20.33 4.63 22.12
N LYS A 141 20.14 3.31 22.19
CA LYS A 141 20.93 2.39 23.02
C LYS A 141 22.29 2.04 22.42
N ILE A 142 22.60 2.50 21.22
CA ILE A 142 23.95 2.42 20.66
C ILE A 142 24.91 3.05 21.67
N SER A 143 25.90 2.26 22.10
CA SER A 143 26.91 2.68 23.06
C SER A 143 27.63 3.93 22.56
N PRO A 144 28.04 4.89 23.43
CA PRO A 144 28.83 6.05 23.01
C PRO A 144 30.02 5.68 22.12
N LEU A 145 30.68 4.55 22.40
CA LEU A 145 31.76 4.00 21.58
C LEU A 145 31.29 3.58 20.18
N GLU A 146 30.13 2.96 20.07
CA GLU A 146 29.60 2.49 18.79
C GLU A 146 29.15 3.67 17.90
N GLN A 147 28.67 4.76 18.51
CA GLN A 147 28.45 6.03 17.80
C GLN A 147 29.77 6.61 17.25
N GLU A 148 30.86 6.53 18.03
CA GLU A 148 32.18 6.99 17.59
C GLU A 148 32.76 6.12 16.48
N LEU A 149 32.60 4.79 16.57
CA LEU A 149 32.96 3.86 15.49
C LEU A 149 32.19 4.15 14.21
N LEU A 150 30.89 4.41 14.29
CA LEU A 150 30.08 4.78 13.12
C LEU A 150 30.58 6.08 12.48
N LYS A 151 30.83 7.11 13.28
CA LYS A 151 31.42 8.38 12.81
C LYS A 151 32.78 8.15 12.14
N ARG A 152 33.62 7.27 12.70
CA ARG A 152 34.92 6.93 12.13
C ARG A 152 34.79 6.20 10.80
N LYS A 153 33.84 5.25 10.69
CA LYS A 153 33.51 4.56 9.43
C LYS A 153 33.11 5.56 8.36
N ASP A 154 32.16 6.45 8.65
CA ASP A 154 31.68 7.43 7.68
C ASP A 154 32.80 8.38 7.22
N LYS A 155 33.69 8.77 8.14
CA LYS A 155 34.86 9.57 7.79
C LYS A 155 35.82 8.82 6.85
N LEU A 156 36.05 7.53 7.09
CA LEU A 156 36.90 6.71 6.22
C LEU A 156 36.28 6.54 4.82
N GLU A 157 34.97 6.30 4.74
CA GLU A 157 34.24 6.14 3.48
C GLU A 157 34.32 7.41 2.59
N VAL A 158 34.23 8.60 3.20
CA VAL A 158 34.42 9.87 2.48
C VAL A 158 35.84 9.99 1.92
N LEU A 159 36.85 9.65 2.73
CA LEU A 159 38.24 9.70 2.31
C LEU A 159 38.55 8.69 1.20
N GLU A 160 38.03 7.47 1.30
CA GLU A 160 38.16 6.44 0.28
C GLU A 160 37.55 6.89 -1.05
N LYS A 161 36.36 7.49 -1.01
CA LYS A 161 35.70 8.02 -2.21
C LYS A 161 36.43 9.21 -2.83
N GLU A 162 37.05 10.04 -2.00
CA GLU A 162 37.91 11.14 -2.49
C GLU A 162 39.21 10.61 -3.10
N GLN A 163 39.80 9.59 -2.49
CA GLN A 163 40.98 8.90 -3.01
C GLN A 163 40.68 8.18 -4.33
N GLU A 164 39.54 7.50 -4.44
CA GLU A 164 39.10 6.83 -5.67
C GLU A 164 38.92 7.84 -6.80
N LYS A 165 38.32 9.01 -6.53
CA LYS A 165 38.24 10.11 -7.50
C LYS A 165 39.61 10.62 -7.90
N GLN A 166 40.54 10.79 -6.95
CA GLN A 166 41.91 11.20 -7.27
C GLN A 166 42.61 10.14 -8.12
N GLU A 167 42.49 8.86 -7.78
CA GLU A 167 43.09 7.77 -8.55
C GLU A 167 42.49 7.69 -9.96
N GLU A 168 41.17 7.84 -10.10
CA GLU A 168 40.48 7.93 -11.38
C GLU A 168 41.01 9.12 -12.20
N THR A 169 41.22 10.27 -11.56
CA THR A 169 41.82 11.43 -12.24
C THR A 169 43.26 11.16 -12.65
N VAL A 170 44.10 10.51 -11.82
CA VAL A 170 45.50 10.21 -12.17
C VAL A 170 45.58 9.18 -13.30
N LYS A 171 44.74 8.15 -13.26
CA LYS A 171 44.63 7.08 -14.24
C LYS A 171 44.04 7.54 -15.58
N ALA A 172 43.31 8.66 -15.59
CA ALA A 172 42.79 9.25 -16.82
C ALA A 172 43.93 9.71 -17.75
N PRO A 173 43.84 9.44 -19.07
CA PRO A 173 44.81 9.92 -20.05
C PRO A 173 44.95 11.45 -20.05
N GLU A 174 46.15 11.97 -20.36
CA GLU A 174 46.44 13.41 -20.28
C GLU A 174 45.51 14.28 -21.11
N PHE A 175 45.13 13.85 -22.32
CA PHE A 175 44.23 14.62 -23.17
C PHE A 175 42.83 14.81 -22.56
N VAL A 176 42.38 13.87 -21.71
CA VAL A 176 41.11 13.98 -20.98
C VAL A 176 41.22 15.06 -19.91
N LYS A 177 42.33 15.08 -19.15
CA LYS A 177 42.64 16.11 -18.14
C LYS A 177 42.72 17.50 -18.77
N VAL A 178 43.48 17.63 -19.86
CA VAL A 178 43.66 18.91 -20.59
C VAL A 178 42.33 19.42 -21.13
N LYS A 179 41.51 18.54 -21.73
CA LYS A 179 40.18 18.88 -22.24
C LYS A 179 39.24 19.35 -21.12
N GLU A 180 39.26 18.71 -19.96
CA GLU A 180 38.45 19.11 -18.82
C GLU A 180 38.89 20.48 -18.25
N ASN A 181 40.20 20.70 -18.09
CA ASN A 181 40.75 21.98 -17.63
C ASN A 181 40.40 23.14 -18.57
N LEU A 182 40.49 22.89 -19.89
CA LEU A 182 40.07 23.88 -20.89
C LEU A 182 38.56 24.15 -20.82
N ARG A 183 37.75 23.13 -20.58
CA ARG A 183 36.30 23.28 -20.36
C ARG A 183 35.99 24.08 -19.09
N ARG A 184 36.73 23.88 -17.99
CA ARG A 184 36.53 24.61 -16.73
C ARG A 184 36.88 26.10 -16.85
N THR A 185 37.90 26.42 -17.65
CA THR A 185 38.38 27.79 -17.86
C THR A 185 37.61 28.55 -18.95
N SER A 186 37.09 27.87 -19.98
CA SER A 186 36.33 28.49 -21.06
C SER A 186 35.02 29.16 -20.62
N PHE A 187 34.42 28.72 -19.51
CA PHE A 187 33.20 29.35 -18.97
C PHE A 187 33.46 30.68 -18.24
N HIS A 188 34.72 31.04 -17.97
CA HIS A 188 35.07 32.27 -17.24
C HIS A 188 35.51 33.43 -18.14
N SER A 189 35.47 33.28 -19.48
CA SER A 189 35.96 34.31 -20.42
C SER A 189 34.87 35.14 -21.13
N ASN A 190 33.62 35.12 -20.67
CA ASN A 190 32.53 35.88 -21.29
C ASN A 190 32.06 37.03 -20.41
N GLY A 191 32.96 37.97 -20.07
CA GLY A 191 32.66 39.03 -19.12
C GLY A 191 33.20 40.43 -19.39
N GLU A 192 34.10 40.66 -20.35
CA GLU A 192 34.69 42.01 -20.52
C GLU A 192 34.97 42.34 -21.99
N LYS A 193 33.97 42.88 -22.70
CA LYS A 193 34.15 43.76 -23.85
C LYS A 193 33.03 44.81 -23.88
N GLU A 194 33.23 45.93 -23.21
CA GLU A 194 32.66 47.23 -23.57
C GLU A 194 33.80 48.25 -23.65
N VAL A 195 34.18 48.63 -24.88
CA VAL A 195 34.72 49.94 -25.29
C VAL A 195 34.24 50.19 -26.71
#